data_AF-A0A1G6Z699-F1
#
_entry.id   AF-A0A1G6Z699-F1
#
_cell.length_a   1.000
_cell.length_b   1.000
_cell.length_c   1.000
_cell.angle_alpha   90.00
_cell.angle_beta   90.00
_cell.angle_gamma   90.00
#
_symmetry.space_group_name_H-M   'P 1'
#
loop_
_entity.id
_entity.type
_entity.pdbx_description
1 polymer ?
#
loop_
_entity_poly.entity_id
_entity_poly.type
_entity_poly.pdbx_seq_one_letter_code
_entity_poly.pdbx_strand_id
1 'polypeptide(L)'
;MTASNETIIFSDLANLDQALTEDKSGDRARAMIRYFAEIADESSAMLKSTQVDAERQLVTQLIQAFYASQRVIQRIWETLHGTTLVV
;
A
#
# COMPACT_ATOMS: atom_id res chain seq x y z
N MET A 1 -0.43 -5.27 -28.24
CA MET A 1 -0.23 -6.30 -27.20
C MET A 1 -0.31 -5.60 -25.86
N THR A 2 -1.42 -5.75 -25.13
CA THR A 2 -1.51 -5.31 -23.73
C THR A 2 -0.64 -6.27 -22.92
N ALA A 3 0.33 -5.74 -22.16
CA ALA A 3 1.08 -6.56 -21.22
C ALA A 3 0.10 -7.29 -20.29
N SER A 4 0.34 -8.56 -19.99
CA SER A 4 -0.49 -9.27 -19.01
C SER A 4 -0.40 -8.54 -17.67
N ASN A 5 -1.50 -8.46 -16.93
CA ASN A 5 -1.52 -7.84 -15.59
C ASN A 5 -0.42 -8.40 -14.69
N GLU A 6 -0.09 -9.68 -14.83
CA GLU A 6 1.03 -10.33 -14.12
C GLU A 6 2.37 -9.67 -14.41
N THR A 7 2.67 -9.37 -15.68
CA THR A 7 3.93 -8.72 -16.07
C THR A 7 4.05 -7.32 -15.45
N ILE A 8 2.95 -6.58 -15.42
CA ILE A 8 2.89 -5.24 -14.81
C ILE A 8 3.11 -5.36 -13.30
N ILE A 9 2.38 -6.25 -12.63
CA ILE A 9 2.49 -6.47 -11.18
C ILE A 9 3.92 -6.89 -10.78
N PHE A 10 4.53 -7.81 -11.50
CA PHE A 10 5.90 -8.24 -11.19
C PHE A 10 6.93 -7.14 -11.43
N SER A 11 6.77 -6.34 -12.48
CA SER A 11 7.62 -5.17 -12.73
C SER A 11 7.47 -4.12 -11.63
N ASP A 12 6.24 -3.83 -11.22
CA ASP A 12 5.95 -2.85 -10.16
C ASP A 12 6.51 -3.32 -8.80
N LEU A 13 6.41 -4.62 -8.50
CA LEU A 13 7.01 -5.21 -7.30
C LEU A 13 8.53 -5.17 -7.32
N ALA A 14 9.17 -5.45 -8.47
CA ALA A 14 10.62 -5.35 -8.61
C ALA A 14 11.10 -3.90 -8.40
N ASN A 15 10.38 -2.93 -8.97
CA ASN A 15 10.67 -1.52 -8.79
C ASN A 15 10.49 -1.09 -7.33
N LEU A 16 9.46 -1.59 -6.65
CA LEU A 16 9.22 -1.34 -5.23
C LEU A 16 10.35 -1.92 -4.36
N ASP A 17 10.74 -3.18 -4.61
CA ASP A 17 11.83 -3.84 -3.88
C ASP A 17 13.15 -3.10 -4.04
N GLN A 18 13.49 -2.68 -5.27
CA GLN A 18 14.67 -1.85 -5.51
C GLN A 18 14.58 -0.51 -4.75
N ALA A 19 13.45 0.19 -4.87
CA ALA A 19 13.26 1.49 -4.23
C ALA A 19 13.35 1.41 -2.70
N LEU A 20 12.91 0.31 -2.09
CA LEU A 20 13.00 0.05 -0.65
C LEU A 20 14.38 -0.45 -0.22
N THR A 21 15.08 -1.20 -1.08
CA THR A 21 16.47 -1.63 -0.83
C THR A 21 17.41 -0.44 -0.73
N GLU A 22 17.20 0.58 -1.56
CA GLU A 22 18.01 1.81 -1.55
C GLU A 22 17.63 2.77 -0.39
N ASP A 23 16.46 2.61 0.22
CA ASP A 23 15.89 3.48 1.26
C ASP A 23 16.45 3.19 2.67
N LYS A 24 17.75 3.39 2.89
CA LYS A 24 18.40 3.07 4.18
C LYS A 24 17.84 3.83 5.40
N SER A 25 17.27 5.02 5.20
CA SER A 25 16.69 5.82 6.29
C SER A 25 15.24 5.44 6.63
N GLY A 26 14.55 4.77 5.70
CA GLY A 26 13.13 4.44 5.81
C GLY A 26 12.19 5.59 5.47
N ASP A 27 12.71 6.71 4.97
CA ASP A 27 11.89 7.90 4.70
C ASP A 27 10.94 7.66 3.53
N ARG A 28 11.38 6.92 2.51
CA ARG A 28 10.53 6.57 1.37
C ARG A 28 9.47 5.56 1.79
N ALA A 29 9.84 4.54 2.57
CA ALA A 29 8.90 3.56 3.12
C ALA A 29 7.82 4.24 3.97
N ARG A 30 8.19 5.15 4.89
CA ARG A 30 7.23 5.95 5.68
C ARG A 30 6.34 6.81 4.82
N ALA A 31 6.90 7.46 3.78
CA ALA A 31 6.10 8.29 2.87
C ALA A 31 5.04 7.46 2.14
N MET A 32 5.38 6.26 1.67
CA MET A 32 4.43 5.34 1.04
C MET A 32 3.36 4.85 2.03
N ILE A 33 3.77 4.48 3.25
CA ILE A 33 2.83 4.06 4.30
C ILE A 33 1.85 5.19 4.62
N ARG A 34 2.34 6.43 4.78
CA ARG A 34 1.51 7.61 5.03
C ARG A 34 0.53 7.86 3.88
N TYR A 35 0.96 7.76 2.63
CA TYR A 35 0.07 7.88 1.48
C TYR A 35 -1.09 6.88 1.51
N PHE A 36 -0.80 5.60 1.78
CA PHE A 36 -1.87 4.60 1.91
C PHE A 36 -2.76 4.82 3.14
N ALA A 37 -2.24 5.42 4.21
CA ALA A 37 -3.05 5.80 5.37
C ALA A 37 -4.02 6.94 5.02
N GLU A 38 -3.52 7.98 4.34
CA GLU A 38 -4.33 9.11 3.87
C GLU A 38 -5.49 8.64 2.98
N ILE A 39 -5.23 7.76 2.01
CA ILE A 39 -6.28 7.24 1.12
C ILE A 39 -7.25 6.31 1.87
N ALA A 40 -6.77 5.52 2.84
CA ALA A 40 -7.66 4.72 3.68
C ALA A 40 -8.62 5.60 4.50
N ASP A 41 -8.13 6.75 4.99
CA ASP A 41 -8.94 7.72 5.73
C ASP A 41 -9.96 8.42 4.82
N GLU A 42 -9.56 8.84 3.62
CA GLU A 42 -10.46 9.38 2.60
C GLU A 42 -11.53 8.37 2.18
N SER A 43 -11.15 7.11 1.98
CA SER A 43 -12.06 6.01 1.66
C SER A 43 -13.01 5.71 2.81
N SER A 44 -12.54 5.83 4.05
CA SER A 44 -13.37 5.70 5.24
C SER A 44 -14.38 6.85 5.37
N ALA A 45 -14.01 8.07 4.97
CA ALA A 45 -14.94 9.19 4.87
C ALA A 45 -16.00 8.94 3.78
N MET A 46 -15.60 8.41 2.63
CA MET A 46 -16.53 8.01 1.56
C MET A 46 -17.54 6.97 2.06
N LEU A 47 -17.07 5.91 2.74
CA LEU A 47 -17.92 4.85 3.30
C LEU A 47 -19.03 5.36 4.23
N LYS A 48 -18.77 6.45 4.97
CA LYS A 48 -19.77 7.09 5.85
C LYS A 48 -20.92 7.71 5.06
N SER A 49 -20.66 8.18 3.83
CA SER A 49 -21.65 8.80 2.95
C SER A 49 -22.34 7.82 2.00
N THR A 50 -21.78 6.62 1.80
CA THR A 50 -22.33 5.58 0.91
C THR A 50 -23.53 4.86 1.54
N GLN A 51 -24.70 4.98 0.91
CA GLN A 51 -25.94 4.33 1.36
C GLN A 51 -26.22 2.98 0.68
N VAL A 52 -25.58 2.70 -0.46
CA VAL A 52 -25.79 1.47 -1.23
C VAL A 52 -24.91 0.34 -0.68
N ASP A 53 -25.52 -0.75 -0.21
CA ASP A 53 -24.80 -1.85 0.45
C ASP A 53 -23.67 -2.48 -0.39
N ALA A 54 -23.92 -2.70 -1.68
CA ALA A 54 -22.90 -3.25 -2.57
C ALA A 54 -21.67 -2.33 -2.69
N GLU A 55 -21.89 -1.02 -2.79
CA GLU A 55 -20.82 -0.02 -2.82
C GLU A 55 -20.09 0.04 -1.47
N ARG A 56 -20.81 -0.01 -0.35
CA ARG A 56 -20.21 -0.07 0.99
C ARG A 56 -19.26 -1.26 1.13
N GLN A 57 -19.64 -2.41 0.59
CA GLN A 57 -18.78 -3.60 0.60
C GLN A 57 -17.51 -3.40 -0.23
N LEU A 58 -17.62 -2.83 -1.43
CA LEU A 58 -16.47 -2.51 -2.27
C LEU A 58 -15.52 -1.51 -1.61
N VAL A 59 -16.05 -0.43 -1.04
CA VAL A 59 -15.24 0.57 -0.32
C VAL A 59 -14.57 -0.05 0.91
N THR A 60 -15.25 -0.93 1.62
CA THR A 60 -14.67 -1.67 2.75
C THR A 60 -13.49 -2.54 2.31
N GLN A 61 -13.63 -3.27 1.20
CA GLN A 61 -12.54 -4.08 0.65
C GLN A 61 -11.35 -3.21 0.21
N LEU A 62 -11.63 -2.05 -0.38
CA LEU A 62 -10.61 -1.09 -0.79
C LEU A 62 -9.80 -0.56 0.42
N ILE A 63 -10.48 -0.18 1.50
CA ILE A 63 -9.84 0.24 2.76
C ILE A 63 -8.92 -0.87 3.30
N GLN A 64 -9.41 -2.11 3.31
CA GLN A 64 -8.61 -3.26 3.75
C GLN A 64 -7.39 -3.51 2.87
N ALA A 65 -7.52 -3.30 1.56
CA ALA A 65 -6.40 -3.40 0.63
C ALA A 65 -5.32 -2.35 0.93
N PHE A 66 -5.70 -1.10 1.21
CA PHE A 66 -4.73 -0.07 1.60
C PHE A 66 -4.01 -0.39 2.92
N TYR A 67 -4.72 -0.89 3.92
CA TYR A 67 -4.07 -1.37 5.16
C TYR A 67 -3.16 -2.56 4.92
N ALA A 68 -3.50 -3.46 3.99
CA ALA A 68 -2.62 -4.55 3.60
C ALA A 68 -1.34 -4.04 2.92
N SER A 69 -1.46 -3.06 2.02
CA SER A 69 -0.31 -2.43 1.35
C SER A 69 0.66 -1.78 2.35
N GLN A 70 0.15 -1.09 3.37
CA GLN A 70 0.99 -0.52 4.44
C GLN A 70 1.81 -1.60 5.15
N ARG A 71 1.16 -2.70 5.54
CA ARG A 71 1.85 -3.83 6.19
C ARG A 71 2.89 -4.48 5.28
N VAL A 72 2.59 -4.62 4.00
CA VAL A 72 3.52 -5.20 3.01
C VAL A 72 4.77 -4.33 2.88
N ILE A 73 4.61 -3.01 2.71
CA ILE A 73 5.73 -2.08 2.56
C ILE A 73 6.60 -2.06 3.82
N GLN A 74 5.97 -1.94 4.99
CA GLN A 74 6.68 -2.01 6.27
C GLN A 74 7.48 -3.31 6.36
N ARG A 75 6.83 -4.44 6.08
CA ARG A 75 7.48 -5.75 6.22
C ARG A 75 8.63 -5.97 5.25
N ILE A 76 8.50 -5.52 4.00
CA ILE A 76 9.57 -5.59 3.00
C ILE A 76 10.76 -4.77 3.50
N TRP A 77 10.54 -3.52 3.89
CA TRP A 77 11.61 -2.64 4.36
C TRP A 77 12.32 -3.21 5.59
N GLU A 78 11.58 -3.66 6.61
CA GLU A 78 12.16 -4.26 7.82
C GLU A 78 12.96 -5.54 7.51
N THR A 79 12.51 -6.32 6.53
CA THR A 79 13.21 -7.53 6.09
C THR A 79 14.52 -7.19 5.37
N LEU A 80 14.53 -6.17 4.52
CA LEU A 80 15.71 -5.73 3.77
C LEU A 80 16.78 -5.11 4.68
N HIS A 81 16.38 -4.33 5.68
CA HIS A 81 17.31 -3.56 6.51
C HIS A 81 17.60 -4.19 7.89
N GLY A 82 16.89 -5.28 8.24
CA GLY A 82 17.13 -6.03 9.48
C GLY A 82 16.82 -5.25 10.77
N THR A 83 15.98 -4.22 10.67
CA THR A 83 15.59 -3.35 11.79
C THR A 83 14.12 -2.97 11.69
N THR A 84 13.53 -2.53 12.81
CA THR A 84 12.13 -2.08 12.86
C THR A 84 12.00 -0.69 12.24
N LEU A 85 11.02 -0.53 11.34
CA LEU A 85 10.66 0.79 10.83
C LEU A 85 9.81 1.49 11.89
N VAL A 86 10.32 2.58 12.46
CA VAL A 86 9.50 3.45 13.33
C VAL A 86 8.54 4.22 12.44
N VAL A 87 7.25 3.88 12.48
CA VAL A 87 6.17 4.47 11.66
C VAL A 87 5.47 5.58 12.42
#